data_AF-A0A5M9Z9K0-F1
#
_entry.id   AF-A0A5M9Z9K0-F1
#
_cell.length_a   1.000
_cell.length_b   1.000
_cell.length_c   1.000
_cell.angle_alpha   90.00
_cell.angle_beta   90.00
_cell.angle_gamma   90.00
#
_symmetry.space_group_name_H-M   'P 1'
#
loop_
_entity.id
_entity.type
_entity.pdbx_description
1 polymer ?
#
loop_
_entity_poly.entity_id
_entity_poly.type
_entity_poly.pdbx_seq_one_letter_code
_entity_poly.pdbx_strand_id
1 'polypeptide(L)'
;MRTKKNKGLRSALAAGLAAVLALSLAACSQTGGTTASSDADANASGSNASAQTTFTYARAASVTSLNLWTEITANNAFAIDKVFEPLVSFDKDGKIIDWLAESHKISDDGLTYTFTLRDGLKFSDGSDVTAADAVFSIKQHQAEKDAALPLTADIASVDAPDDHTVEIKLNSPYTPLLAELANFSNGIVPKDFGGKSEDDFFKNPVGTGPFVVSDWDKSGDLTFTKNKHYWQEGKPGIDKLVYKVVEDGTQAVNQLKTGEVDGIESPALENLDELENGADTKVETAGSWVTHTFFFNTKDEHFADVHVRRALAYALSREDVTKAVSFGHATAAKTVLPKAIEYSTQDSIKPVDNDLDKAKAELAESKFPQGFSAKILLASGNNAYSQAVQLLQSAAAKIGVKLDIDSVDIATFRSRFKAYDYQIMINSAQADYPDADSIIDFQADPDGFSKSYWTSYSNDEVTKELKQAQVTPDGSERAGLYKKIQQTLADEVPYIPLYSPDIVKAVRKNVSGLEVLPNDSVRFQDVKIG
;
A
#
# COMPACT_ATOMS: atom_id res chain seq x y z
N MET A 1 31.00 48.08 1.53
CA MET A 1 31.00 49.06 2.64
C MET A 1 30.69 48.34 3.95
N ARG A 2 31.63 48.42 4.90
CA ARG A 2 31.51 48.42 6.38
C ARG A 2 30.37 47.62 7.05
N THR A 3 30.70 46.49 7.71
CA THR A 3 30.87 46.28 9.20
C THR A 3 29.59 45.76 9.89
N LYS A 4 29.56 44.86 10.88
CA LYS A 4 30.59 44.22 11.74
C LYS A 4 29.95 43.05 12.53
N LYS A 5 30.70 41.95 12.64
CA LYS A 5 31.00 41.10 13.83
C LYS A 5 29.96 40.97 14.97
N ASN A 6 29.69 39.72 15.38
CA ASN A 6 30.23 39.24 16.66
C ASN A 6 30.57 37.74 16.62
N LYS A 7 31.71 37.40 17.23
CA LYS A 7 32.37 36.09 17.29
C LYS A 7 32.53 35.70 18.76
N GLY A 8 32.38 34.41 19.04
CA GLY A 8 33.14 33.66 20.06
C GLY A 8 32.52 33.63 21.46
N LEU A 9 32.73 32.59 22.27
CA LEU A 9 33.71 31.52 22.19
C LEU A 9 33.45 30.51 23.35
N ARG A 10 33.55 29.19 23.09
CA ARG A 10 34.29 28.12 23.85
C ARG A 10 34.05 27.95 25.38
N SER A 11 34.09 26.76 26.01
CA SER A 11 34.60 25.42 25.72
C SER A 11 34.18 24.44 26.83
N ALA A 12 34.15 23.15 26.47
CA ALA A 12 34.33 21.89 27.22
C ALA A 12 34.85 21.87 28.69
N LEU A 13 34.37 20.90 29.48
CA LEU A 13 35.09 19.92 30.34
C LEU A 13 33.99 19.05 31.04
N ALA A 14 33.88 17.72 30.89
CA ALA A 14 34.70 16.58 31.33
C ALA A 14 34.62 16.22 32.84
N ALA A 15 34.03 15.04 33.09
CA ALA A 15 34.30 14.00 34.12
C ALA A 15 34.13 14.26 35.63
N GLY A 16 33.49 13.30 36.33
CA GLY A 16 33.95 12.86 37.66
C GLY A 16 32.92 12.53 38.75
N LEU A 17 32.71 11.22 38.96
CA LEU A 17 32.65 10.49 40.26
C LEU A 17 31.46 10.59 41.25
N ALA A 18 30.92 9.38 41.52
CA ALA A 18 30.84 8.69 42.83
C ALA A 18 29.75 9.01 43.88
N ALA A 19 28.81 8.06 43.97
CA ALA A 19 28.36 7.27 45.15
C ALA A 19 28.48 7.81 46.59
N VAL A 20 27.33 7.89 47.30
CA VAL A 20 27.07 7.59 48.74
C VAL A 20 25.53 7.41 48.85
N LEU A 21 24.87 6.28 49.16
CA LEU A 21 24.83 5.30 50.26
C LEU A 21 24.18 5.77 51.59
N ALA A 22 23.29 4.92 52.11
CA ALA A 22 22.63 4.88 53.44
C ALA A 22 21.32 5.68 53.60
N LEU A 23 20.15 5.01 53.71
CA LEU A 23 19.60 4.31 54.90
C LEU A 23 19.34 5.22 56.11
N SER A 24 18.06 5.46 56.40
CA SER A 24 17.59 5.55 57.79
C SER A 24 16.25 4.84 57.93
N LEU A 25 16.25 3.84 58.82
CA LEU A 25 15.11 3.11 59.34
C LEU A 25 14.62 3.79 60.63
N ALA A 26 13.35 3.51 60.93
CA ALA A 26 12.66 3.57 62.23
C ALA A 26 12.22 4.99 62.69
N ALA A 27 11.06 5.18 63.35
CA ALA A 27 10.37 4.26 64.24
C ALA A 27 8.90 4.65 64.51
N CYS A 28 8.12 3.61 64.84
CA CYS A 28 7.04 3.50 65.84
C CYS A 28 5.83 4.45 65.85
N SER A 29 4.62 3.86 65.83
CA SER A 29 3.89 3.61 67.09
C SER A 29 2.68 2.69 66.89
N GLN A 30 2.37 1.94 67.96
CA GLN A 30 1.53 0.75 68.05
C GLN A 30 0.51 0.96 69.19
N THR A 31 -0.75 0.59 68.95
CA THR A 31 -1.85 0.34 69.92
C THR A 31 -2.82 -0.58 69.18
N GLY A 32 -2.99 -1.89 69.45
CA GLY A 32 -3.39 -2.58 70.68
C GLY A 32 -4.91 -2.46 70.86
N GLY A 33 -5.79 -3.46 70.80
CA GLY A 33 -5.77 -4.90 70.50
C GLY A 33 -7.16 -5.47 70.87
N THR A 34 -7.68 -6.51 70.19
CA THR A 34 -8.56 -7.58 70.74
C THR A 34 -8.98 -8.57 69.66
N THR A 35 -8.86 -9.86 69.99
CA THR A 35 -9.28 -11.03 69.22
C THR A 35 -10.78 -11.33 69.41
N ALA A 36 -11.50 -11.55 68.31
CA ALA A 36 -12.71 -12.37 68.29
C ALA A 36 -12.83 -13.06 66.92
N SER A 37 -12.79 -14.39 66.93
CA SER A 37 -13.11 -15.24 65.79
C SER A 37 -14.63 -15.23 65.57
N SER A 38 -15.05 -14.97 64.33
CA SER A 38 -16.38 -15.31 63.84
C SER A 38 -16.28 -15.66 62.36
N ASP A 39 -16.57 -16.93 62.05
CA ASP A 39 -16.95 -17.38 60.72
C ASP A 39 -18.07 -16.47 60.18
N ALA A 40 -17.89 -15.97 58.95
CA ALA A 40 -18.97 -15.39 58.18
C ALA A 40 -18.71 -15.62 56.69
N ASP A 41 -19.77 -16.13 56.07
CA ASP A 41 -19.89 -16.68 54.73
C ASP A 41 -19.40 -15.82 53.57
N ALA A 42 -19.09 -16.57 52.51
CA ALA A 42 -18.87 -16.16 51.14
C ALA A 42 -19.88 -15.13 50.62
N ASN A 43 -19.37 -14.06 50.01
CA ASN A 43 -19.90 -13.56 48.74
C ASN A 43 -18.86 -12.66 48.06
N ALA A 44 -17.84 -13.29 47.48
CA ALA A 44 -17.03 -12.65 46.45
C ALA A 44 -17.57 -13.10 45.09
N SER A 45 -18.56 -12.37 44.58
CA SER A 45 -18.86 -12.32 43.15
C SER A 45 -17.67 -11.65 42.45
N GLY A 46 -16.59 -12.40 42.29
CA GLY A 46 -15.53 -12.04 41.37
C GLY A 46 -16.06 -12.19 39.96
N SER A 47 -16.48 -11.09 39.34
CA SER A 47 -16.52 -11.05 37.89
C SER A 47 -15.08 -11.20 37.42
N ASN A 48 -14.72 -12.41 36.97
CA ASN A 48 -13.58 -12.58 36.07
C ASN A 48 -13.91 -11.78 34.81
N ALA A 49 -13.60 -10.47 34.83
CA ALA A 49 -13.39 -9.75 33.59
C ALA A 49 -12.20 -10.45 32.93
N SER A 50 -12.48 -11.23 31.88
CA SER A 50 -11.43 -11.77 31.02
C SER A 50 -10.49 -10.62 30.68
N ALA A 51 -9.18 -10.81 30.88
CA ALA A 51 -8.21 -9.79 30.53
C ALA A 51 -8.43 -9.37 29.07
N GLN A 52 -8.57 -8.07 28.84
CA GLN A 52 -8.82 -7.51 27.51
C GLN A 52 -7.73 -7.96 26.54
N THR A 53 -8.10 -8.58 25.41
CA THR A 53 -7.12 -9.08 24.45
C THR A 53 -6.62 -7.94 23.57
N THR A 54 -5.33 -7.60 23.71
CA THR A 54 -4.67 -6.55 22.92
C THR A 54 -3.72 -7.18 21.91
N PHE A 55 -3.82 -6.75 20.65
CA PHE A 55 -2.86 -7.05 19.60
C PHE A 55 -2.06 -5.80 19.27
N THR A 56 -0.74 -5.85 19.43
CA THR A 56 0.18 -4.75 19.14
C THR A 56 0.92 -5.03 17.83
N TYR A 57 0.71 -4.20 16.83
CA TYR A 57 1.27 -4.32 15.50
C TYR A 57 2.26 -3.18 15.23
N ALA A 58 3.54 -3.51 15.01
CA ALA A 58 4.56 -2.51 14.73
C ALA A 58 4.52 -2.07 13.26
N ARG A 59 4.55 -0.75 13.03
CA ARG A 59 4.55 -0.12 11.71
C ARG A 59 5.69 0.89 11.61
N ALA A 60 6.21 1.10 10.41
CA ALA A 60 7.39 1.95 10.21
C ALA A 60 7.08 3.45 10.26
N ALA A 61 5.80 3.86 10.19
CA ALA A 61 5.40 5.26 10.16
C ALA A 61 4.08 5.49 10.92
N SER A 62 3.93 6.69 11.48
CA SER A 62 2.72 7.11 12.18
C SER A 62 1.56 7.39 11.22
N VAL A 63 0.34 7.30 11.73
CA VAL A 63 -0.87 7.74 11.02
C VAL A 63 -1.05 9.24 11.24
N THR A 64 -1.15 10.03 10.19
CA THR A 64 -1.21 11.50 10.27
C THR A 64 -2.59 12.06 9.96
N SER A 65 -3.40 11.27 9.24
CA SER A 65 -4.76 11.59 8.83
C SER A 65 -5.62 10.33 8.72
N LEU A 66 -6.93 10.52 8.88
CA LEU A 66 -7.95 9.48 8.71
C LEU A 66 -9.03 9.91 7.70
N ASN A 67 -8.80 10.99 6.94
CA ASN A 67 -9.69 11.38 5.86
C ASN A 67 -9.53 10.37 4.71
N LEU A 68 -10.58 9.61 4.42
CA LEU A 68 -10.54 8.54 3.41
C LEU A 68 -10.41 9.05 1.96
N TRP A 69 -10.73 10.32 1.70
CA TRP A 69 -10.76 10.85 0.33
C TRP A 69 -9.48 11.55 -0.08
N THR A 70 -8.76 12.19 0.85
CA THR A 70 -7.58 13.01 0.54
C THR A 70 -6.24 12.32 0.84
N GLU A 71 -6.28 11.13 1.45
CA GLU A 71 -5.08 10.39 1.84
C GLU A 71 -4.78 9.22 0.91
N ILE A 72 -3.52 9.08 0.50
CA ILE A 72 -3.06 7.98 -0.39
C ILE A 72 -1.92 7.15 0.22
N THR A 73 -1.38 7.57 1.36
CA THR A 73 -0.20 6.93 1.94
C THR A 73 -0.59 5.65 2.68
N ALA A 74 0.22 4.60 2.57
CA ALA A 74 -0.05 3.28 3.17
C ALA A 74 -0.25 3.34 4.71
N ASN A 75 0.47 4.22 5.41
CA ASN A 75 0.30 4.45 6.84
C ASN A 75 -1.14 4.91 7.16
N ASN A 76 -1.68 5.86 6.40
CA ASN A 76 -3.04 6.35 6.57
C ASN A 76 -4.09 5.35 6.03
N ALA A 77 -3.92 4.87 4.79
CA ALA A 77 -4.85 3.96 4.13
C ALA A 77 -5.16 2.70 4.96
N PHE A 78 -4.12 2.04 5.51
CA PHE A 78 -4.28 0.81 6.29
C PHE A 78 -4.78 1.03 7.73
N ALA A 79 -4.95 2.29 8.14
CA ALA A 79 -5.67 2.67 9.36
C ALA A 79 -7.13 3.03 9.02
N ILE A 80 -7.36 3.70 7.90
CA ILE A 80 -8.67 4.09 7.40
C ILE A 80 -9.56 2.87 7.13
N ASP A 81 -9.02 1.83 6.48
CA ASP A 81 -9.71 0.56 6.20
C ASP A 81 -10.07 -0.27 7.46
N LYS A 82 -9.63 0.14 8.66
CA LYS A 82 -10.05 -0.45 9.95
C LYS A 82 -11.32 0.17 10.50
N VAL A 83 -11.61 1.40 10.07
CA VAL A 83 -12.71 2.23 10.56
C VAL A 83 -13.83 2.27 9.53
N PHE A 84 -13.52 2.37 8.25
CA PHE A 84 -14.49 2.51 7.17
C PHE A 84 -14.44 1.30 6.24
N GLU A 85 -15.62 0.81 5.86
CA GLU A 85 -15.74 -0.30 4.91
C GLU A 85 -16.52 0.15 3.66
N PRO A 86 -16.10 -0.27 2.46
CA PRO A 86 -16.81 -0.02 1.20
C PRO A 86 -17.98 -1.00 0.95
N LEU A 87 -18.76 -0.74 -0.11
CA LEU A 87 -19.85 -1.62 -0.56
C LEU A 87 -19.34 -3.00 -0.97
N VAL A 88 -18.24 -3.04 -1.71
CA VAL A 88 -17.53 -4.25 -2.15
C VAL A 88 -16.08 -4.17 -1.70
N SER A 89 -15.40 -5.30 -1.57
CA SER A 89 -13.98 -5.35 -1.22
C SER A 89 -13.28 -6.39 -2.09
N PHE A 90 -12.06 -6.79 -1.74
CA PHE A 90 -11.36 -7.91 -2.39
C PHE A 90 -10.84 -8.91 -1.36
N ASP A 91 -10.64 -10.15 -1.77
CA ASP A 91 -10.02 -11.20 -0.95
C ASP A 91 -8.49 -11.21 -1.07
N LYS A 92 -7.84 -12.11 -0.35
CA LYS A 92 -6.39 -12.34 -0.39
C LYS A 92 -5.83 -12.66 -1.79
N ASP A 93 -6.67 -13.07 -2.74
CA ASP A 93 -6.30 -13.38 -4.12
C ASP A 93 -6.56 -12.19 -5.05
N GLY A 94 -7.03 -11.05 -4.49
CA GLY A 94 -7.36 -9.84 -5.24
C GLY A 94 -8.72 -9.90 -5.93
N LYS A 95 -9.52 -10.94 -5.69
CA LYS A 95 -10.82 -11.05 -6.33
C LYS A 95 -11.85 -10.17 -5.63
N ILE A 96 -12.63 -9.42 -6.40
CA ILE A 96 -13.73 -8.62 -5.87
C ILE A 96 -14.80 -9.51 -5.22
N ILE A 97 -15.24 -9.09 -4.03
CA ILE A 97 -16.27 -9.74 -3.21
C ILE A 97 -17.26 -8.71 -2.66
N ASP A 98 -18.50 -9.13 -2.47
CA ASP A 98 -19.52 -8.34 -1.77
C ASP A 98 -19.10 -8.12 -0.31
N TRP A 99 -19.20 -6.87 0.16
CA TRP A 99 -18.76 -6.48 1.50
C TRP A 99 -19.90 -5.89 2.33
N LEU A 100 -20.08 -4.56 2.43
CA LEU A 100 -21.30 -4.01 3.06
C LEU A 100 -22.56 -4.28 2.22
N ALA A 101 -22.40 -4.41 0.90
CA ALA A 101 -23.43 -5.01 0.07
C ALA A 101 -23.52 -6.52 0.37
N GLU A 102 -24.74 -7.06 0.39
CA GLU A 102 -24.95 -8.50 0.35
C GLU A 102 -24.81 -9.06 -1.07
N SER A 103 -25.09 -8.24 -2.08
CA SER A 103 -24.96 -8.58 -3.49
C SER A 103 -24.87 -7.32 -4.36
N HIS A 104 -24.31 -7.50 -5.55
CA HIS A 104 -24.37 -6.50 -6.62
C HIS A 104 -24.82 -7.11 -7.95
N LYS A 105 -25.37 -6.26 -8.82
CA LYS A 105 -25.75 -6.60 -10.19
C LYS A 105 -25.32 -5.50 -11.14
N ILE A 106 -24.80 -5.89 -12.30
CA ILE A 106 -24.48 -5.00 -13.41
C ILE A 106 -25.50 -5.26 -14.53
N SER A 107 -26.04 -4.21 -15.14
CA SER A 107 -26.93 -4.34 -16.31
C SER A 107 -26.19 -4.88 -17.53
N ASP A 108 -26.91 -5.52 -18.46
CA ASP A 108 -26.32 -6.13 -19.67
C ASP A 108 -25.55 -5.13 -20.56
N ASP A 109 -25.91 -3.85 -20.50
CA ASP A 109 -25.23 -2.75 -21.21
C ASP A 109 -24.05 -2.15 -20.43
N GLY A 110 -23.80 -2.59 -19.20
CA GLY A 110 -22.71 -2.11 -18.35
C GLY A 110 -22.91 -0.69 -17.80
N LEU A 111 -24.13 -0.13 -17.89
CA LEU A 111 -24.40 1.26 -17.51
C LEU A 111 -25.00 1.42 -16.11
N THR A 112 -25.58 0.37 -15.52
CA THR A 112 -26.23 0.43 -14.21
C THR A 112 -25.64 -0.62 -13.27
N TYR A 113 -25.16 -0.16 -12.12
CA TYR A 113 -24.66 -0.98 -11.03
C TYR A 113 -25.62 -0.85 -9.85
N THR A 114 -26.22 -1.96 -9.44
CA THR A 114 -27.16 -2.01 -8.31
C THR A 114 -26.54 -2.82 -7.19
N PHE A 115 -26.45 -2.23 -6.00
CA PHE A 115 -25.97 -2.90 -4.78
C PHE A 115 -27.14 -3.01 -3.80
N THR A 116 -27.31 -4.19 -3.21
CA THR A 116 -28.24 -4.40 -2.10
C THR A 116 -27.42 -4.49 -0.82
N LEU A 117 -27.71 -3.63 0.15
CA LEU A 117 -27.06 -3.59 1.46
C LEU A 117 -27.47 -4.78 2.31
N ARG A 118 -26.57 -5.23 3.18
CA ARG A 118 -26.90 -6.21 4.23
C ARG A 118 -27.91 -5.63 5.21
N ASP A 119 -28.78 -6.48 5.73
CA ASP A 119 -29.69 -6.11 6.81
C ASP A 119 -28.95 -5.82 8.13
N GLY A 120 -29.44 -4.84 8.87
CA GLY A 120 -29.01 -4.58 10.26
C GLY A 120 -27.62 -3.96 10.39
N LEU A 121 -27.07 -3.40 9.31
CA LEU A 121 -25.80 -2.66 9.35
C LEU A 121 -25.89 -1.46 10.29
N LYS A 122 -24.84 -1.29 11.10
CA LYS A 122 -24.71 -0.20 12.06
C LYS A 122 -23.35 0.46 11.96
N PHE A 123 -23.35 1.76 12.18
CA PHE A 123 -22.14 2.50 12.47
C PHE A 123 -21.64 2.17 13.89
N SER A 124 -20.38 2.49 14.13
CA SER A 124 -19.70 2.29 15.41
C SER A 124 -20.31 3.05 16.60
N ASP A 125 -21.16 4.05 16.36
CA ASP A 125 -21.94 4.73 17.39
C ASP A 125 -23.34 4.11 17.64
N GLY A 126 -23.69 3.06 16.89
CA GLY A 126 -24.93 2.31 16.99
C GLY A 126 -26.06 2.80 16.08
N SER A 127 -25.88 3.92 15.38
CA SER A 127 -26.83 4.40 14.36
C SER A 127 -26.89 3.43 13.18
N ASP A 128 -28.04 3.40 12.49
CA ASP A 128 -28.27 2.51 11.35
C ASP A 128 -27.55 3.03 10.10
N VAL A 129 -27.03 2.10 9.29
CA VAL A 129 -26.49 2.41 7.96
C VAL A 129 -27.59 2.20 6.93
N THR A 130 -27.75 3.16 6.03
CA THR A 130 -28.73 3.14 4.95
C THR A 130 -28.06 3.40 3.60
N ALA A 131 -28.78 3.13 2.50
CA ALA A 131 -28.33 3.47 1.16
C ALA A 131 -28.08 4.97 0.99
N ALA A 132 -28.75 5.84 1.77
CA ALA A 132 -28.50 7.27 1.73
C ALA A 132 -27.09 7.65 2.22
N ASP A 133 -26.51 6.89 3.14
CA ASP A 133 -25.13 7.06 3.62
C ASP A 133 -24.12 6.65 2.54
N ALA A 134 -24.38 5.56 1.83
CA ALA A 134 -23.58 5.13 0.71
C ALA A 134 -23.61 6.13 -0.46
N VAL A 135 -24.80 6.62 -0.81
CA VAL A 135 -24.97 7.68 -1.82
C VAL A 135 -24.21 8.94 -1.44
N PHE A 136 -24.30 9.37 -0.17
CA PHE A 136 -23.56 10.52 0.32
C PHE A 136 -22.04 10.31 0.18
N SER A 137 -21.54 9.16 0.64
CA SER A 137 -20.11 8.85 0.66
C SER A 137 -19.50 8.84 -0.75
N ILE A 138 -20.16 8.19 -1.71
CA ILE A 138 -19.70 8.10 -3.10
C ILE A 138 -19.75 9.49 -3.77
N LYS A 139 -20.81 10.28 -3.51
CA LYS A 139 -20.92 11.65 -4.05
C LYS A 139 -19.87 12.59 -3.47
N GLN A 140 -19.51 12.44 -2.19
CA GLN A 140 -18.42 13.22 -1.60
C GLN A 140 -17.08 12.85 -2.23
N HIS A 141 -16.81 11.56 -2.40
CA HIS A 141 -15.60 11.11 -3.09
C HIS A 141 -15.51 11.70 -4.51
N GLN A 142 -16.62 11.67 -5.27
CA GLN A 142 -16.69 12.24 -6.62
C GLN A 142 -16.48 13.77 -6.63
N ALA A 143 -16.93 14.47 -5.58
CA ALA A 143 -16.84 15.93 -5.49
C ALA A 143 -15.49 16.44 -4.97
N GLU A 144 -14.69 15.58 -4.33
CA GLU A 144 -13.39 15.93 -3.77
C GLU A 144 -12.38 16.21 -4.90
N LYS A 145 -11.85 17.43 -4.93
CA LYS A 145 -10.94 17.90 -5.99
C LYS A 145 -9.53 17.40 -5.78
N ASP A 146 -9.14 17.25 -4.52
CA ASP A 146 -7.83 16.76 -4.11
C ASP A 146 -7.91 15.26 -3.75
N ALA A 147 -8.85 14.55 -4.38
CA ALA A 147 -9.05 13.13 -4.13
C ALA A 147 -7.75 12.36 -4.42
N ALA A 148 -7.33 11.56 -3.44
CA ALA A 148 -6.16 10.71 -3.54
C ALA A 148 -6.32 9.62 -4.61
N LEU A 149 -7.51 9.01 -4.66
CA LEU A 149 -7.85 7.91 -5.56
C LEU A 149 -9.18 8.20 -6.28
N PRO A 150 -9.23 9.22 -7.14
CA PRO A 150 -10.47 9.66 -7.78
C PRO A 150 -11.10 8.52 -8.59
N LEU A 151 -12.43 8.46 -8.60
CA LEU A 151 -13.18 7.55 -9.47
C LEU A 151 -13.01 7.98 -10.94
N THR A 152 -12.56 7.07 -11.79
CA THR A 152 -12.36 7.34 -13.23
C THR A 152 -13.68 7.24 -13.99
N ALA A 153 -14.63 6.44 -13.48
CA ALA A 153 -15.91 6.20 -14.11
C ALA A 153 -16.70 7.50 -14.36
N ASP A 154 -17.29 7.63 -15.55
CA ASP A 154 -18.19 8.74 -15.90
C ASP A 154 -19.59 8.52 -15.29
N ILE A 155 -19.69 8.77 -13.98
CA ILE A 155 -20.89 8.56 -13.18
C ILE A 155 -21.93 9.67 -13.45
N ALA A 156 -23.07 9.26 -14.01
CA ALA A 156 -24.23 10.10 -14.29
C ALA A 156 -25.07 10.37 -13.03
N SER A 157 -25.32 9.34 -12.22
CA SER A 157 -26.04 9.48 -10.96
C SER A 157 -25.67 8.39 -9.96
N VAL A 158 -25.86 8.71 -8.67
CA VAL A 158 -25.79 7.78 -7.55
C VAL A 158 -27.04 8.01 -6.72
N ASP A 159 -27.92 7.02 -6.64
CA ASP A 159 -29.26 7.13 -6.10
C ASP A 159 -29.56 6.02 -5.09
N ALA A 160 -30.49 6.28 -4.18
CA ALA A 160 -31.02 5.31 -3.23
C ALA A 160 -32.54 5.21 -3.45
N PRO A 161 -33.02 4.29 -4.31
CA PRO A 161 -34.46 4.13 -4.54
C PRO A 161 -35.23 3.69 -3.29
N ASP A 162 -34.53 3.05 -2.34
CA ASP A 162 -35.01 2.71 -1.00
C ASP A 162 -33.83 2.70 -0.01
N ASP A 163 -34.09 2.37 1.26
CA ASP A 163 -33.08 2.42 2.32
C ASP A 163 -31.98 1.34 2.20
N HIS A 164 -32.15 0.32 1.34
CA HIS A 164 -31.23 -0.82 1.24
C HIS A 164 -30.63 -1.00 -0.16
N THR A 165 -31.02 -0.18 -1.13
CA THR A 165 -30.55 -0.29 -2.51
C THR A 165 -29.76 0.95 -2.90
N VAL A 166 -28.54 0.75 -3.39
CA VAL A 166 -27.72 1.81 -4.01
C VAL A 166 -27.66 1.55 -5.52
N GLU A 167 -27.99 2.55 -6.32
CA GLU A 167 -27.93 2.48 -7.78
C GLU A 167 -26.93 3.51 -8.31
N ILE A 168 -25.91 3.06 -9.04
CA ILE A 168 -24.95 3.91 -9.74
C ILE A 168 -25.21 3.78 -11.23
N LYS A 169 -25.42 4.91 -11.91
CA LYS A 169 -25.58 4.98 -13.37
C LYS A 169 -24.39 5.67 -14.01
N LEU A 170 -23.91 5.11 -15.10
CA LEU A 170 -22.82 5.66 -15.90
C LEU A 170 -23.33 6.27 -17.21
N ASN A 171 -22.63 7.29 -17.70
CA ASN A 171 -22.85 7.84 -19.05
C ASN A 171 -22.22 6.95 -20.14
N SER A 172 -21.25 6.13 -19.79
CA SER A 172 -20.57 5.17 -20.68
C SER A 172 -20.13 3.95 -19.86
N PRO A 173 -20.10 2.74 -20.45
CA PRO A 173 -19.68 1.55 -19.72
C PRO A 173 -18.24 1.72 -19.23
N TYR A 174 -17.97 1.28 -18.00
CA TYR A 174 -16.61 1.27 -17.44
C TYR A 174 -16.48 0.07 -16.50
N THR A 175 -15.82 -0.97 -16.98
CA THR A 175 -15.66 -2.26 -16.29
C THR A 175 -14.86 -2.16 -14.97
N PRO A 176 -13.80 -1.34 -14.86
CA PRO A 176 -13.03 -1.23 -13.62
C PRO A 176 -13.77 -0.61 -12.42
N LEU A 177 -14.97 -0.03 -12.60
CA LEU A 177 -15.69 0.68 -11.53
C LEU A 177 -15.82 -0.16 -10.25
N LEU A 178 -16.14 -1.45 -10.38
CA LEU A 178 -16.33 -2.31 -9.21
C LEU A 178 -15.04 -2.46 -8.39
N ALA A 179 -13.87 -2.48 -9.07
CA ALA A 179 -12.58 -2.52 -8.42
C ALA A 179 -12.21 -1.16 -7.80
N GLU A 180 -12.52 -0.04 -8.45
CA GLU A 180 -12.34 1.29 -7.85
C GLU A 180 -13.16 1.44 -6.56
N LEU A 181 -14.43 1.00 -6.57
CA LEU A 181 -15.32 1.03 -5.40
C LEU A 181 -14.85 0.13 -4.25
N ALA A 182 -13.93 -0.81 -4.49
CA ALA A 182 -13.36 -1.66 -3.45
C ALA A 182 -12.26 -0.99 -2.62
N ASN A 183 -11.81 0.20 -3.02
CA ASN A 183 -10.79 0.95 -2.29
C ASN A 183 -11.30 1.52 -0.97
N PHE A 184 -10.36 1.72 -0.04
CA PHE A 184 -10.63 2.34 1.26
C PHE A 184 -11.24 3.75 1.14
N SER A 185 -10.94 4.47 0.04
CA SER A 185 -11.47 5.80 -0.27
C SER A 185 -12.96 5.79 -0.64
N ASN A 186 -13.56 4.61 -0.79
CA ASN A 186 -15.00 4.42 -0.98
C ASN A 186 -15.68 3.85 0.27
N GLY A 187 -15.05 3.96 1.44
CA GLY A 187 -15.66 3.62 2.72
C GLY A 187 -16.91 4.45 3.03
N ILE A 188 -17.90 3.81 3.67
CA ILE A 188 -19.18 4.47 3.97
C ILE A 188 -19.10 5.26 5.28
N VAL A 189 -19.49 6.53 5.22
CA VAL A 189 -19.61 7.44 6.37
C VAL A 189 -21.09 7.81 6.60
N PRO A 190 -21.48 8.19 7.83
CA PRO A 190 -22.81 8.71 8.08
C PRO A 190 -23.10 9.93 7.19
N LYS A 191 -24.29 9.98 6.60
CA LYS A 191 -24.75 11.09 5.79
C LYS A 191 -24.61 12.42 6.56
N ASP A 192 -24.13 13.44 5.85
CA ASP A 192 -23.84 14.77 6.44
C ASP A 192 -22.89 14.68 7.65
N PHE A 193 -22.01 13.67 7.66
CA PHE A 193 -21.06 13.40 8.72
C PHE A 193 -21.69 13.23 10.12
N GLY A 194 -22.97 12.83 10.17
CA GLY A 194 -23.74 12.77 11.42
C GLY A 194 -24.02 14.16 12.02
N GLY A 195 -24.10 15.20 11.19
CA GLY A 195 -24.33 16.59 11.58
C GLY A 195 -23.07 17.34 12.03
N LYS A 196 -21.88 16.81 11.76
CA LYS A 196 -20.58 17.45 12.05
C LYS A 196 -20.03 18.15 10.80
N SER A 197 -19.06 19.04 11.00
CA SER A 197 -18.18 19.42 9.90
C SER A 197 -17.30 18.23 9.50
N GLU A 198 -16.85 18.17 8.25
CA GLU A 198 -15.93 17.14 7.77
C GLU A 198 -14.65 17.08 8.60
N ASP A 199 -14.03 18.23 8.86
CA ASP A 199 -12.82 18.36 9.69
C ASP A 199 -13.01 17.81 11.11
N ASP A 200 -14.17 18.06 11.73
CA ASP A 200 -14.47 17.55 13.07
C ASP A 200 -14.83 16.07 13.07
N PHE A 201 -15.44 15.58 11.99
CA PHE A 201 -15.75 14.18 11.80
C PHE A 201 -14.46 13.34 11.77
N PHE A 202 -13.48 13.71 10.95
CA PHE A 202 -12.23 12.93 10.83
C PHE A 202 -11.28 13.02 12.02
N LYS A 203 -11.55 13.89 13.02
CA LYS A 203 -10.84 13.84 14.31
C LYS A 203 -11.28 12.67 15.18
N ASN A 204 -12.55 12.26 15.08
CA ASN A 204 -13.13 11.15 15.83
C ASN A 204 -14.15 10.44 14.92
N PRO A 205 -13.65 9.70 13.91
CA PRO A 205 -14.49 9.16 12.85
C PRO A 205 -15.42 8.08 13.35
N VAL A 206 -16.63 8.06 12.77
CA VAL A 206 -17.62 7.02 12.95
C VAL A 206 -17.75 6.27 11.63
N GLY A 207 -17.42 4.99 11.62
CA GLY A 207 -17.54 4.13 10.45
C GLY A 207 -18.15 2.78 10.77
N THR A 208 -18.20 1.91 9.77
CA THR A 208 -18.82 0.57 9.81
C THR A 208 -17.82 -0.55 10.14
N GLY A 209 -16.52 -0.24 10.12
CA GLY A 209 -15.44 -1.21 10.24
C GLY A 209 -15.31 -1.90 11.60
N PRO A 210 -14.44 -2.92 11.69
CA PRO A 210 -14.29 -3.74 12.89
C PRO A 210 -13.73 -2.99 14.10
N PHE A 211 -13.09 -1.84 13.89
CA PHE A 211 -12.38 -1.10 14.92
C PHE A 211 -12.80 0.38 14.98
N VAL A 212 -12.74 0.95 16.18
CA VAL A 212 -13.04 2.35 16.48
C VAL A 212 -11.79 3.02 17.04
N VAL A 213 -11.45 4.19 16.52
CA VAL A 213 -10.32 4.98 17.03
C VAL A 213 -10.60 5.38 18.48
N SER A 214 -9.65 5.07 19.37
CA SER A 214 -9.79 5.33 20.81
C SER A 214 -8.74 6.30 21.35
N ASP A 215 -7.53 6.29 20.78
CA ASP A 215 -6.45 7.22 21.10
C ASP A 215 -5.54 7.36 19.88
N TRP A 216 -5.08 8.57 19.57
CA TRP A 216 -4.33 8.85 18.35
C TRP A 216 -3.30 9.96 18.56
N ASP A 217 -2.02 9.58 18.59
CA ASP A 217 -0.90 10.49 18.46
C ASP A 217 -0.44 10.54 16.99
N LYS A 218 -0.63 11.70 16.34
CA LYS A 218 -0.23 11.88 14.93
C LYS A 218 1.29 11.73 14.70
N SER A 219 2.08 11.86 15.76
CA SER A 219 3.53 11.66 15.76
C SER A 219 3.96 10.28 16.28
N GLY A 220 3.02 9.43 16.67
CA GLY A 220 3.30 8.16 17.33
C GLY A 220 2.19 7.14 17.10
N ASP A 221 1.77 6.49 18.18
CA ASP A 221 0.92 5.32 18.13
C ASP A 221 -0.56 5.67 17.85
N LEU A 222 -1.25 4.74 17.21
CA LEU A 222 -2.71 4.78 17.00
C LEU A 222 -3.34 3.55 17.66
N THR A 223 -4.30 3.79 18.54
CA THR A 223 -5.00 2.75 19.27
C THR A 223 -6.45 2.69 18.86
N PHE A 224 -6.90 1.47 18.54
CA PHE A 224 -8.29 1.16 18.30
C PHE A 224 -8.87 0.24 19.38
N THR A 225 -10.16 0.40 19.62
CA THR A 225 -10.98 -0.56 20.37
C THR A 225 -11.95 -1.27 19.44
N LYS A 226 -12.38 -2.47 19.82
CA LYS A 226 -13.41 -3.23 19.12
C LYS A 226 -14.68 -2.40 18.87
N ASN A 227 -15.18 -2.42 17.63
CA ASN A 227 -16.53 -1.95 17.31
C ASN A 227 -17.56 -2.95 17.86
N LYS A 228 -18.34 -2.54 18.85
CA LYS A 228 -19.37 -3.38 19.49
C LYS A 228 -20.60 -3.60 18.60
N HIS A 229 -20.73 -2.82 17.52
CA HIS A 229 -21.81 -2.87 16.54
C HIS A 229 -21.36 -3.47 15.21
N TYR A 230 -20.19 -4.13 15.18
CA TYR A 230 -19.68 -4.71 13.94
C TYR A 230 -20.62 -5.80 13.41
N TRP A 231 -20.89 -5.74 12.10
CA TRP A 231 -21.90 -6.57 11.45
C TRP A 231 -21.49 -8.04 11.29
N GLN A 232 -20.18 -8.33 11.28
CA GLN A 232 -19.72 -9.73 11.30
C GLN A 232 -19.74 -10.26 12.72
N GLU A 233 -20.73 -11.10 13.01
CA GLU A 233 -20.94 -11.68 14.34
C GLU A 233 -19.65 -12.37 14.87
N GLY A 234 -19.35 -12.13 16.14
CA GLY A 234 -18.17 -12.69 16.81
C GLY A 234 -16.85 -11.96 16.50
N LYS A 235 -16.85 -10.98 15.59
CA LYS A 235 -15.65 -10.21 15.21
C LYS A 235 -15.69 -8.76 15.74
N PRO A 236 -14.55 -8.04 15.76
CA PRO A 236 -13.20 -8.58 15.72
C PRO A 236 -12.91 -9.55 16.88
N GLY A 237 -11.98 -10.49 16.67
CA GLY A 237 -11.55 -11.48 17.66
C GLY A 237 -10.69 -10.94 18.80
N ILE A 238 -10.23 -9.69 18.68
CA ILE A 238 -9.44 -8.96 19.68
C ILE A 238 -10.22 -7.74 20.18
N ASP A 239 -9.96 -7.32 21.41
CA ASP A 239 -10.63 -6.18 22.03
C ASP A 239 -9.95 -4.84 21.71
N LYS A 240 -8.63 -4.88 21.47
CA LYS A 240 -7.79 -3.71 21.22
C LYS A 240 -6.74 -4.01 20.15
N LEU A 241 -6.61 -3.10 19.19
CA LEU A 241 -5.54 -3.09 18.19
C LEU A 241 -4.67 -1.86 18.44
N VAL A 242 -3.36 -2.03 18.55
CA VAL A 242 -2.41 -0.93 18.70
C VAL A 242 -1.48 -0.93 17.49
N TYR A 243 -1.49 0.14 16.71
CA TYR A 243 -0.43 0.44 15.76
C TYR A 243 0.68 1.18 16.47
N LYS A 244 1.80 0.48 16.68
CA LYS A 244 2.97 1.00 17.37
C LYS A 244 4.01 1.46 16.35
N VAL A 245 4.54 2.68 16.48
CA VAL A 245 5.55 3.18 15.54
C VAL A 245 6.93 2.63 15.90
N VAL A 246 7.53 1.89 14.98
CA VAL A 246 8.88 1.34 15.07
C VAL A 246 9.53 1.47 13.68
N GLU A 247 10.27 2.55 13.48
CA GLU A 247 10.88 2.89 12.18
C GLU A 247 11.95 1.87 11.73
N ASP A 248 12.74 1.34 12.68
CA ASP A 248 13.83 0.42 12.38
C ASP A 248 13.36 -1.04 12.34
N GLY A 249 13.49 -1.68 11.17
CA GLY A 249 13.05 -3.06 10.96
C GLY A 249 13.75 -4.08 11.86
N THR A 250 15.03 -3.88 12.18
CA THR A 250 15.76 -4.77 13.10
C THR A 250 15.24 -4.64 14.52
N GLN A 251 14.93 -3.42 14.96
CA GLN A 251 14.29 -3.16 16.24
C GLN A 251 12.90 -3.82 16.29
N ALA A 252 12.09 -3.71 15.23
CA ALA A 252 10.78 -4.36 15.15
C ALA A 252 10.90 -5.88 15.30
N VAL A 253 11.87 -6.51 14.62
CA VAL A 253 12.18 -7.94 14.76
C VAL A 253 12.53 -8.31 16.21
N ASN A 254 13.35 -7.51 16.89
CA ASN A 254 13.70 -7.76 18.30
C ASN A 254 12.49 -7.61 19.24
N GLN A 255 11.64 -6.61 19.00
CA GLN A 255 10.39 -6.43 19.76
C GLN A 255 9.43 -7.61 19.56
N LEU A 256 9.34 -8.15 18.33
CA LEU A 256 8.52 -9.33 18.04
C LEU A 256 9.02 -10.58 18.79
N LYS A 257 10.33 -10.82 18.76
CA LYS A 257 10.95 -11.97 19.45
C LYS A 257 10.75 -11.91 20.97
N THR A 258 10.94 -10.72 21.56
CA THR A 258 10.76 -10.50 23.01
C THR A 258 9.31 -10.47 23.44
N GLY A 259 8.37 -10.25 22.52
CA GLY A 259 6.94 -10.16 22.81
C GLY A 259 6.45 -8.78 23.21
N GLU A 260 7.25 -7.76 22.95
CA GLU A 260 6.82 -6.38 23.11
C GLU A 260 5.78 -5.97 22.04
N VAL A 261 5.79 -6.65 20.90
CA VAL A 261 4.76 -6.58 19.85
C VAL A 261 4.34 -7.98 19.41
N ASP A 262 3.12 -8.11 18.88
CA ASP A 262 2.52 -9.37 18.45
C ASP A 262 2.69 -9.61 16.94
N GLY A 263 2.88 -8.54 16.17
CA GLY A 263 3.17 -8.58 14.75
C GLY A 263 3.92 -7.34 14.25
N ILE A 264 4.54 -7.45 13.08
CA ILE A 264 5.31 -6.37 12.44
C ILE A 264 5.01 -6.28 10.95
N GLU A 265 4.91 -5.06 10.44
CA GLU A 265 4.51 -4.75 9.06
C GLU A 265 5.60 -4.97 8.02
N SER A 266 6.85 -4.74 8.39
CA SER A 266 7.99 -4.77 7.46
C SER A 266 9.23 -5.30 8.18
N PRO A 267 9.32 -6.64 8.40
CA PRO A 267 10.56 -7.25 8.88
C PRO A 267 11.73 -6.94 7.94
N ALA A 268 12.93 -6.79 8.50
CA ALA A 268 14.15 -6.71 7.70
C ALA A 268 14.34 -8.05 6.95
N LEU A 269 14.55 -7.99 5.63
CA LEU A 269 14.56 -9.17 4.75
C LEU A 269 15.65 -10.18 5.16
N GLU A 270 16.80 -9.69 5.62
CA GLU A 270 17.90 -10.51 6.12
C GLU A 270 17.56 -11.33 7.39
N ASN A 271 16.45 -11.02 8.07
CA ASN A 271 15.99 -11.75 9.26
C ASN A 271 14.86 -12.74 8.95
N LEU A 272 14.36 -12.82 7.72
CA LEU A 272 13.16 -13.62 7.41
C LEU A 272 13.36 -15.12 7.63
N ASP A 273 14.49 -15.68 7.18
CA ASP A 273 14.82 -17.09 7.43
C ASP A 273 14.79 -17.43 8.94
N GLU A 274 15.28 -16.52 9.77
CA GLU A 274 15.29 -16.70 11.23
C GLU A 274 13.87 -16.60 11.81
N LEU A 275 13.06 -15.68 11.32
CA LEU A 275 11.68 -15.48 11.77
C LEU A 275 10.76 -16.65 11.37
N GLU A 276 10.95 -17.19 10.17
CA GLU A 276 10.18 -18.30 9.63
C GLU A 276 10.53 -19.61 10.35
N ASN A 277 11.82 -19.86 10.58
CA ASN A 277 12.29 -21.08 11.25
C ASN A 277 12.37 -20.96 12.79
N GLY A 278 12.09 -19.78 13.33
CA GLY A 278 12.17 -19.47 14.76
C GLY A 278 11.16 -20.27 15.60
N ALA A 279 11.43 -20.42 16.90
CA ALA A 279 10.53 -21.15 17.80
C ALA A 279 9.22 -20.39 18.07
N ASP A 280 9.28 -19.06 18.13
CA ASP A 280 8.21 -18.20 18.66
C ASP A 280 7.54 -17.29 17.62
N THR A 281 8.06 -17.26 16.39
CA THR A 281 7.57 -16.42 15.29
C THR A 281 7.17 -17.24 14.08
N LYS A 282 6.38 -16.63 13.21
CA LYS A 282 6.09 -17.11 11.86
C LYS A 282 5.99 -15.94 10.90
N VAL A 283 6.14 -16.24 9.62
CA VAL A 283 6.05 -15.27 8.52
C VAL A 283 4.77 -15.56 7.74
N GLU A 284 4.05 -14.50 7.40
CA GLU A 284 2.88 -14.54 6.52
C GLU A 284 3.24 -13.80 5.23
N THR A 285 2.98 -14.43 4.08
CA THR A 285 3.32 -13.86 2.77
C THR A 285 2.10 -13.74 1.86
N ALA A 286 2.06 -12.70 1.04
CA ALA A 286 1.06 -12.53 -0.01
C ALA A 286 1.72 -12.09 -1.32
N GLY A 287 1.04 -12.32 -2.45
CA GLY A 287 1.47 -11.77 -3.74
C GLY A 287 1.32 -10.24 -3.74
N SER A 288 2.23 -9.53 -4.40
CA SER A 288 2.23 -8.06 -4.42
C SER A 288 1.56 -7.47 -5.65
N TRP A 289 0.92 -6.31 -5.49
CA TRP A 289 0.48 -5.43 -6.57
C TRP A 289 1.56 -4.49 -7.13
N VAL A 290 2.82 -4.70 -6.75
CA VAL A 290 3.94 -3.85 -7.14
C VAL A 290 4.89 -4.57 -8.09
N THR A 291 5.38 -3.84 -9.09
CA THR A 291 6.52 -4.22 -9.93
C THR A 291 7.54 -3.07 -9.97
N HIS A 292 8.72 -3.29 -9.43
CA HIS A 292 9.82 -2.34 -9.52
C HIS A 292 10.40 -2.33 -10.94
N THR A 293 10.65 -1.13 -11.48
CA THR A 293 10.76 -0.93 -12.92
C THR A 293 11.72 0.22 -13.25
N PHE A 294 12.57 0.04 -14.27
CA PHE A 294 13.25 1.18 -14.91
C PHE A 294 12.34 1.81 -15.96
N PHE A 295 12.28 3.13 -15.98
CA PHE A 295 11.49 3.91 -16.92
C PHE A 295 12.39 4.76 -17.81
N PHE A 296 12.03 4.86 -19.09
CA PHE A 296 12.72 5.67 -20.07
C PHE A 296 11.91 6.92 -20.41
N ASN A 297 12.53 8.09 -20.37
CA ASN A 297 11.91 9.30 -20.91
C ASN A 297 11.97 9.27 -22.44
N THR A 298 10.88 8.94 -23.12
CA THR A 298 10.85 8.81 -24.59
C THR A 298 10.92 10.16 -25.32
N LYS A 299 10.93 11.29 -24.60
CA LYS A 299 11.25 12.61 -25.17
C LYS A 299 12.75 12.86 -25.30
N ASP A 300 13.58 12.13 -24.56
CA ASP A 300 15.03 12.21 -24.71
C ASP A 300 15.46 11.67 -26.07
N GLU A 301 16.45 12.30 -26.71
CA GLU A 301 16.87 11.93 -28.07
C GLU A 301 17.38 10.49 -28.20
N HIS A 302 17.99 9.94 -27.14
CA HIS A 302 18.48 8.57 -27.12
C HIS A 302 17.34 7.58 -26.89
N PHE A 303 16.50 7.88 -25.90
CA PHE A 303 15.44 6.98 -25.47
C PHE A 303 14.15 7.09 -26.29
N ALA A 304 14.05 8.06 -27.21
CA ALA A 304 13.06 8.06 -28.28
C ALA A 304 13.26 6.88 -29.26
N ASP A 305 14.49 6.40 -29.41
CA ASP A 305 14.83 5.25 -30.25
C ASP A 305 14.56 3.92 -29.53
N VAL A 306 13.64 3.12 -30.07
CA VAL A 306 13.27 1.82 -29.50
C VAL A 306 14.45 0.85 -29.46
N HIS A 307 15.38 0.95 -30.41
CA HIS A 307 16.55 0.10 -30.46
C HIS A 307 17.49 0.36 -29.27
N VAL A 308 17.61 1.61 -28.82
CA VAL A 308 18.38 1.95 -27.61
C VAL A 308 17.73 1.33 -26.36
N ARG A 309 16.41 1.43 -26.22
CA ARG A 309 15.68 0.86 -25.08
C ARG A 309 15.78 -0.66 -25.05
N ARG A 310 15.61 -1.32 -26.21
CA ARG A 310 15.81 -2.77 -26.37
C ARG A 310 17.24 -3.19 -26.05
N ALA A 311 18.25 -2.45 -26.53
CA ALA A 311 19.65 -2.75 -26.25
C ALA A 311 19.92 -2.79 -24.73
N LEU A 312 19.41 -1.83 -23.96
CA LEU A 312 19.55 -1.83 -22.50
C LEU A 312 18.77 -2.97 -21.82
N ALA A 313 17.57 -3.30 -22.31
CA ALA A 313 16.80 -4.42 -21.78
C ALA A 313 17.47 -5.77 -22.04
N TYR A 314 18.05 -5.99 -23.23
CA TYR A 314 18.85 -7.16 -23.55
C TYR A 314 20.16 -7.22 -22.75
N ALA A 315 20.75 -6.07 -22.38
CA ALA A 315 22.00 -6.05 -21.62
C ALA A 315 21.83 -6.44 -20.15
N LEU A 316 20.65 -6.19 -19.57
CA LEU A 316 20.35 -6.40 -18.15
C LEU A 316 19.76 -7.79 -17.87
N SER A 317 20.18 -8.42 -16.78
CA SER A 317 19.59 -9.68 -16.30
C SER A 317 18.63 -9.36 -15.16
N ARG A 318 17.32 -9.54 -15.40
CA ARG A 318 16.29 -9.29 -14.37
C ARG A 318 16.41 -10.27 -13.20
N GLU A 319 16.76 -11.51 -13.49
CA GLU A 319 17.04 -12.55 -12.50
C GLU A 319 18.20 -12.16 -11.58
N ASP A 320 19.31 -11.66 -12.14
CA ASP A 320 20.47 -11.26 -11.33
C ASP A 320 20.17 -9.99 -10.51
N VAL A 321 19.41 -9.04 -11.07
CA VAL A 321 18.91 -7.89 -10.30
C VAL A 321 18.03 -8.35 -9.14
N THR A 322 17.06 -9.23 -9.40
CA THR A 322 16.14 -9.74 -8.38
C THR A 322 16.90 -10.42 -7.26
N LYS A 323 17.80 -11.35 -7.58
CA LYS A 323 18.63 -12.06 -6.58
C LYS A 323 19.49 -11.13 -5.74
N ALA A 324 20.02 -10.07 -6.34
CA ALA A 324 20.89 -9.12 -5.65
C ALA A 324 20.15 -8.29 -4.60
N VAL A 325 18.85 -8.02 -4.80
CA VAL A 325 18.10 -7.03 -4.01
C VAL A 325 17.04 -7.63 -3.08
N SER A 326 16.61 -8.88 -3.30
CA SER A 326 15.40 -9.41 -2.65
C SER A 326 15.64 -10.42 -1.52
N PHE A 327 16.85 -10.96 -1.37
CA PHE A 327 17.11 -12.08 -0.46
C PHE A 327 16.20 -13.31 -0.71
N GLY A 328 15.71 -13.48 -1.95
CA GLY A 328 14.80 -14.58 -2.30
C GLY A 328 13.31 -14.26 -2.15
N HIS A 329 12.96 -13.09 -1.60
CA HIS A 329 11.57 -12.65 -1.37
C HIS A 329 11.06 -11.72 -2.48
N ALA A 330 11.39 -12.03 -3.72
CA ALA A 330 10.84 -11.37 -4.90
C ALA A 330 10.96 -12.29 -6.11
N THR A 331 10.05 -12.13 -7.06
CA THR A 331 10.07 -12.83 -8.34
C THR A 331 10.45 -11.86 -9.45
N ALA A 332 11.32 -12.28 -10.37
CA ALA A 332 11.68 -11.49 -11.53
C ALA A 332 10.45 -11.23 -12.43
N ALA A 333 10.25 -9.97 -12.82
CA ALA A 333 9.06 -9.54 -13.55
C ALA A 333 9.32 -9.46 -15.05
N LYS A 334 8.43 -10.03 -15.87
CA LYS A 334 8.48 -9.98 -17.34
C LYS A 334 7.57 -8.91 -17.94
N THR A 335 6.56 -8.48 -17.21
CA THR A 335 5.64 -7.38 -17.52
C THR A 335 5.48 -6.50 -16.29
N VAL A 336 4.98 -5.27 -16.44
CA VAL A 336 4.66 -4.39 -15.29
C VAL A 336 3.49 -4.90 -14.48
N LEU A 337 2.60 -5.71 -15.07
CA LEU A 337 1.41 -6.23 -14.40
C LEU A 337 1.78 -7.43 -13.49
N PRO A 338 1.75 -7.29 -12.15
CA PRO A 338 2.13 -8.37 -11.24
C PRO A 338 1.22 -9.59 -11.37
N LYS A 339 1.69 -10.76 -10.94
CA LYS A 339 0.91 -12.01 -11.02
C LYS A 339 -0.36 -11.99 -10.16
N ALA A 340 -0.38 -11.19 -9.11
CA ALA A 340 -1.54 -11.03 -8.22
C ALA A 340 -2.66 -10.14 -8.78
N ILE A 341 -2.49 -9.58 -9.98
CA ILE A 341 -3.54 -8.83 -10.68
C ILE A 341 -4.08 -9.68 -11.83
N GLU A 342 -5.41 -9.68 -11.98
CA GLU A 342 -6.07 -10.39 -13.08
C GLU A 342 -5.57 -9.92 -14.46
N TYR A 343 -5.67 -10.78 -15.47
CA TYR A 343 -5.16 -10.55 -16.83
C TYR A 343 -3.63 -10.36 -16.94
N SER A 344 -2.88 -10.57 -15.85
CA SER A 344 -1.43 -10.66 -15.89
C SER A 344 -0.93 -11.75 -16.84
N THR A 345 0.10 -11.43 -17.62
CA THR A 345 0.71 -12.36 -18.58
C THR A 345 2.10 -12.85 -18.17
N GLN A 346 2.52 -12.65 -16.91
CA GLN A 346 3.86 -13.02 -16.39
C GLN A 346 4.30 -14.45 -16.77
N ASP A 347 3.37 -15.41 -16.74
CA ASP A 347 3.66 -16.82 -17.01
C ASP A 347 3.79 -17.15 -18.51
N SER A 348 3.26 -16.30 -19.40
CA SER A 348 3.16 -16.59 -20.85
C SER A 348 3.84 -15.57 -21.77
N ILE A 349 4.13 -14.37 -21.27
CA ILE A 349 4.75 -13.31 -22.04
C ILE A 349 6.21 -13.63 -22.35
N LYS A 350 6.67 -13.19 -23.52
CA LYS A 350 8.06 -13.31 -23.96
C LYS A 350 8.69 -11.91 -23.93
N PRO A 351 9.38 -11.52 -22.85
CA PRO A 351 10.00 -10.21 -22.77
C PRO A 351 11.29 -10.15 -23.58
N VAL A 352 11.74 -8.93 -23.88
CA VAL A 352 13.14 -8.65 -24.22
C VAL A 352 13.99 -8.95 -22.98
N ASP A 353 14.76 -10.04 -23.02
CA ASP A 353 15.49 -10.60 -21.87
C ASP A 353 17.00 -10.74 -22.14
N ASN A 354 17.79 -11.09 -21.13
CA ASN A 354 19.26 -11.02 -21.16
C ASN A 354 19.91 -11.75 -22.35
N ASP A 355 20.48 -10.99 -23.30
CA ASP A 355 21.23 -11.49 -24.45
C ASP A 355 22.19 -10.39 -24.95
N LEU A 356 23.45 -10.47 -24.54
CA LEU A 356 24.44 -9.42 -24.82
C LEU A 356 24.73 -9.24 -26.32
N ASP A 357 24.60 -10.30 -27.13
CA ASP A 357 24.85 -10.20 -28.57
C ASP A 357 23.68 -9.48 -29.25
N LYS A 358 22.44 -9.77 -28.86
CA LYS A 358 21.28 -8.97 -29.31
C LYS A 358 21.34 -7.53 -28.80
N ALA A 359 21.81 -7.30 -27.58
CA ALA A 359 21.98 -5.94 -27.05
C ALA A 359 22.90 -5.09 -27.94
N LYS A 360 24.03 -5.66 -28.38
CA LYS A 360 24.95 -4.99 -29.32
C LYS A 360 24.34 -4.81 -30.70
N ALA A 361 23.58 -5.79 -31.19
CA ALA A 361 22.90 -5.71 -32.47
C ALA A 361 21.85 -4.59 -32.50
N GLU A 362 21.00 -4.52 -31.48
CA GLU A 362 20.02 -3.44 -31.31
C GLU A 362 20.72 -2.07 -31.25
N LEU A 363 21.79 -1.92 -30.47
CA LEU A 363 22.51 -0.65 -30.42
C LEU A 363 23.12 -0.29 -31.79
N ALA A 364 23.63 -1.27 -32.55
CA ALA A 364 24.17 -1.04 -33.89
C ALA A 364 23.11 -0.60 -34.92
N GLU A 365 21.85 -1.02 -34.75
CA GLU A 365 20.71 -0.57 -35.57
C GLU A 365 20.15 0.79 -35.15
N SER A 366 20.45 1.24 -33.92
CA SER A 366 20.03 2.54 -33.42
C SER A 366 20.74 3.71 -34.09
N LYS A 367 20.27 4.92 -33.81
CA LYS A 367 20.96 6.17 -34.18
C LYS A 367 22.31 6.39 -33.46
N PHE A 368 22.65 5.54 -32.48
CA PHE A 368 23.83 5.68 -31.62
C PHE A 368 24.72 4.42 -31.59
N PRO A 369 25.18 3.90 -32.74
CA PRO A 369 25.88 2.61 -32.83
C PRO A 369 27.26 2.57 -32.14
N GLN A 370 27.80 3.74 -31.77
CA GLN A 370 29.07 3.86 -31.03
C GLN A 370 28.87 4.05 -29.53
N GLY A 371 27.62 3.96 -29.05
CA GLY A 371 27.25 4.29 -27.69
C GLY A 371 27.17 5.79 -27.42
N PHE A 372 26.79 6.14 -26.20
CA PHE A 372 26.56 7.51 -25.73
C PHE A 372 26.68 7.56 -24.21
N SER A 373 26.54 8.76 -23.64
CA SER A 373 26.42 8.94 -22.18
C SER A 373 25.02 9.42 -21.81
N ALA A 374 24.46 8.87 -20.74
CA ALA A 374 23.18 9.29 -20.19
C ALA A 374 23.18 9.24 -18.66
N LYS A 375 22.15 9.81 -18.04
CA LYS A 375 21.98 9.84 -16.59
C LYS A 375 20.83 8.95 -16.13
N ILE A 376 21.02 8.32 -14.97
CA ILE A 376 19.96 7.63 -14.25
C ILE A 376 19.61 8.45 -13.01
N LEU A 377 18.37 8.96 -12.96
CA LEU A 377 17.83 9.64 -11.80
C LEU A 377 17.44 8.60 -10.73
N LEU A 378 17.94 8.81 -9.50
CA LEU A 378 17.75 7.90 -8.37
C LEU A 378 17.35 8.67 -7.11
N ALA A 379 16.25 8.27 -6.48
CA ALA A 379 15.96 8.72 -5.12
C ALA A 379 16.97 8.09 -4.13
N SER A 380 17.66 8.95 -3.39
CA SER A 380 18.59 8.55 -2.32
C SER A 380 17.86 7.83 -1.17
N GLY A 381 18.59 6.97 -0.45
CA GLY A 381 18.06 6.23 0.69
C GLY A 381 17.45 4.86 0.36
N ASN A 382 17.27 4.52 -0.93
CA ASN A 382 16.82 3.19 -1.34
C ASN A 382 18.02 2.32 -1.79
N ASN A 383 18.45 1.40 -0.93
CA ASN A 383 19.60 0.52 -1.17
C ASN A 383 19.35 -0.47 -2.32
N ALA A 384 18.15 -1.06 -2.38
CA ALA A 384 17.77 -1.98 -3.45
C ALA A 384 17.82 -1.29 -4.83
N TYR A 385 17.31 -0.06 -4.92
CA TYR A 385 17.38 0.72 -6.15
C TYR A 385 18.82 1.12 -6.50
N SER A 386 19.63 1.47 -5.50
CA SER A 386 21.04 1.80 -5.71
C SER A 386 21.81 0.62 -6.31
N GLN A 387 21.58 -0.60 -5.82
CA GLN A 387 22.16 -1.83 -6.37
C GLN A 387 21.65 -2.14 -7.78
N ALA A 388 20.34 -2.06 -8.02
CA ALA A 388 19.75 -2.27 -9.35
C ALA A 388 20.33 -1.31 -10.40
N VAL A 389 20.47 -0.02 -10.04
CA VAL A 389 21.06 1.02 -10.89
C VAL A 389 22.52 0.72 -11.22
N GLN A 390 23.31 0.24 -10.27
CA GLN A 390 24.71 -0.16 -10.50
C GLN A 390 24.82 -1.37 -11.44
N LEU A 391 23.89 -2.34 -11.33
CA LEU A 391 23.82 -3.47 -12.24
C LEU A 391 23.48 -3.03 -13.67
N LEU A 392 22.51 -2.10 -13.83
CA LEU A 392 22.21 -1.52 -15.14
C LEU A 392 23.39 -0.71 -15.70
N GLN A 393 24.07 0.09 -14.87
CA GLN A 393 25.28 0.81 -15.28
C GLN A 393 26.37 -0.15 -15.79
N SER A 394 26.62 -1.24 -15.07
CA SER A 394 27.60 -2.27 -15.49
C SER A 394 27.18 -2.99 -16.77
N ALA A 395 25.89 -3.30 -16.93
CA ALA A 395 25.33 -3.93 -18.13
C ALA A 395 25.46 -3.02 -19.36
N ALA A 396 25.04 -1.75 -19.23
CA ALA A 396 25.09 -0.75 -20.29
C ALA A 396 26.53 -0.48 -20.78
N ALA A 397 27.52 -0.49 -19.88
CA ALA A 397 28.92 -0.30 -20.24
C ALA A 397 29.44 -1.39 -21.19
N LYS A 398 28.91 -2.63 -21.12
CA LYS A 398 29.31 -3.75 -22.00
C LYS A 398 28.89 -3.56 -23.45
N ILE A 399 27.93 -2.66 -23.70
CA ILE A 399 27.49 -2.27 -25.04
C ILE A 399 27.95 -0.85 -25.43
N GLY A 400 28.80 -0.20 -24.62
CA GLY A 400 29.34 1.13 -24.94
C GLY A 400 28.48 2.31 -24.48
N VAL A 401 27.42 2.06 -23.70
CA VAL A 401 26.61 3.12 -23.09
C VAL A 401 27.12 3.43 -21.68
N LYS A 402 27.51 4.69 -21.44
CA LYS A 402 27.95 5.16 -20.13
C LYS A 402 26.78 5.77 -19.37
N LEU A 403 26.43 5.18 -18.23
CA LEU A 403 25.36 5.70 -17.36
C LEU A 403 25.95 6.38 -16.13
N ASP A 404 25.65 7.66 -15.91
CA ASP A 404 26.03 8.42 -14.73
C ASP A 404 24.87 8.46 -13.73
N ILE A 405 25.10 8.10 -12.47
CA ILE A 405 24.06 8.03 -11.44
C ILE A 405 23.85 9.42 -10.82
N ASP A 406 22.64 9.92 -10.90
CA ASP A 406 22.22 11.23 -10.36
C ASP A 406 21.29 11.00 -9.16
N SER A 407 21.88 10.96 -7.96
CA SER A 407 21.15 10.68 -6.73
C SER A 407 20.70 11.96 -6.01
N VAL A 408 19.40 12.06 -5.74
CA VAL A 408 18.76 13.24 -5.12
C VAL A 408 17.77 12.83 -4.03
N ASP A 409 17.29 13.77 -3.21
CA ASP A 409 16.21 13.48 -2.24
C ASP A 409 14.88 13.17 -2.96
N ILE A 410 13.94 12.49 -2.26
CA ILE A 410 12.68 12.01 -2.87
C ILE A 410 11.77 13.14 -3.38
N ALA A 411 11.80 14.33 -2.76
CA ALA A 411 11.00 15.46 -3.21
C ALA A 411 11.57 16.04 -4.52
N THR A 412 12.89 16.19 -4.59
CA THR A 412 13.60 16.58 -5.82
C THR A 412 13.42 15.53 -6.92
N PHE A 413 13.54 14.24 -6.60
CA PHE A 413 13.27 13.13 -7.54
C PHE A 413 11.89 13.27 -8.19
N ARG A 414 10.84 13.41 -7.36
CA ARG A 414 9.45 13.56 -7.80
C ARG A 414 9.22 14.80 -8.67
N SER A 415 9.80 15.93 -8.27
CA SER A 415 9.70 17.18 -9.04
C SER A 415 10.34 17.03 -10.42
N ARG A 416 11.54 16.45 -10.50
CA ARG A 416 12.30 16.31 -11.74
C ARG A 416 11.65 15.35 -12.72
N PHE A 417 11.23 14.15 -12.28
CA PHE A 417 10.62 13.22 -13.24
C PHE A 417 9.27 13.73 -13.77
N LYS A 418 8.46 14.40 -12.92
CA LYS A 418 7.20 15.02 -13.37
C LYS A 418 7.43 16.12 -14.41
N ALA A 419 8.58 16.79 -14.34
CA ALA A 419 9.02 17.80 -15.31
C ALA A 419 9.74 17.21 -16.54
N TYR A 420 9.84 15.89 -16.67
CA TYR A 420 10.65 15.20 -17.68
C TYR A 420 12.15 15.55 -17.63
N ASP A 421 12.67 16.01 -16.48
CA ASP A 421 14.09 16.27 -16.24
C ASP A 421 14.82 14.99 -15.78
N TYR A 422 14.81 13.98 -16.65
CA TYR A 422 15.51 12.71 -16.47
C TYR A 422 15.62 12.01 -17.82
N GLN A 423 16.51 11.00 -17.91
CA GLN A 423 16.65 10.17 -19.11
C GLN A 423 16.25 8.72 -18.81
N ILE A 424 16.80 8.17 -17.74
CA ILE A 424 16.35 6.93 -17.11
C ILE A 424 15.98 7.23 -15.65
N MET A 425 14.96 6.59 -15.11
CA MET A 425 14.70 6.56 -13.67
C MET A 425 14.35 5.14 -13.22
N ILE A 426 14.49 4.87 -11.92
CA ILE A 426 13.93 3.66 -11.30
C ILE A 426 12.80 4.06 -10.35
N ASN A 427 11.66 3.39 -10.48
CA ASN A 427 10.51 3.55 -9.59
C ASN A 427 9.65 2.27 -9.61
N SER A 428 8.38 2.33 -9.19
CA SER A 428 7.45 1.20 -9.23
C SER A 428 6.22 1.47 -10.08
N ALA A 429 5.73 0.41 -10.74
CA ALA A 429 4.34 0.30 -11.17
C ALA A 429 3.57 -0.40 -10.05
N GLN A 430 2.53 0.24 -9.51
CA GLN A 430 1.71 -0.30 -8.43
C GLN A 430 0.24 -0.15 -8.82
N ALA A 431 -0.54 -1.20 -8.62
CA ALA A 431 -1.99 -1.10 -8.73
C ALA A 431 -2.54 -0.51 -7.42
N ASP A 432 -3.48 0.42 -7.55
CA ASP A 432 -4.23 0.99 -6.43
C ASP A 432 -5.52 0.20 -6.16
N TYR A 433 -6.05 -0.49 -7.18
CA TYR A 433 -7.22 -1.37 -7.10
C TYR A 433 -6.97 -2.67 -7.89
N PRO A 434 -7.69 -3.77 -7.62
CA PRO A 434 -7.40 -5.10 -8.17
C PRO A 434 -7.92 -5.28 -9.61
N ASP A 435 -7.51 -4.41 -10.53
CA ASP A 435 -7.82 -4.52 -11.95
C ASP A 435 -6.58 -4.17 -12.77
N ALA A 436 -6.43 -4.81 -13.93
CA ALA A 436 -5.32 -4.55 -14.85
C ALA A 436 -5.27 -3.09 -15.32
N ASP A 437 -6.43 -2.43 -15.42
CA ASP A 437 -6.55 -1.01 -15.78
C ASP A 437 -5.74 -0.11 -14.84
N SER A 438 -5.72 -0.44 -13.54
CA SER A 438 -5.03 0.36 -12.50
C SER A 438 -3.57 0.62 -12.82
N ILE A 439 -2.89 -0.38 -13.41
CA ILE A 439 -1.51 -0.23 -13.88
C ILE A 439 -1.50 0.18 -15.34
N ILE A 440 -2.21 -0.50 -16.23
CA ILE A 440 -2.03 -0.32 -17.67
C ILE A 440 -2.44 1.09 -18.13
N ASP A 441 -3.53 1.66 -17.63
CA ASP A 441 -3.94 3.03 -17.95
C ASP A 441 -2.87 4.04 -17.50
N PHE A 442 -2.42 3.91 -16.25
CA PHE A 442 -1.40 4.77 -15.69
C PHE A 442 -0.03 4.66 -16.40
N GLN A 443 0.29 3.50 -16.98
CA GLN A 443 1.58 3.22 -17.62
C GLN A 443 1.58 3.44 -19.13
N ALA A 444 0.42 3.41 -19.80
CA ALA A 444 0.36 3.35 -21.26
C ALA A 444 -0.60 4.35 -21.91
N ASP A 445 -1.34 5.15 -21.14
CA ASP A 445 -2.14 6.25 -21.69
C ASP A 445 -1.30 7.56 -21.79
N PRO A 446 -0.92 8.00 -23.00
CA PRO A 446 -0.16 9.24 -23.18
C PRO A 446 -0.97 10.50 -22.89
N ASP A 447 -2.31 10.43 -22.99
CA ASP A 447 -3.24 11.54 -22.77
C ASP A 447 -3.81 11.55 -21.34
N GLY A 448 -3.64 10.44 -20.61
CA GLY A 448 -4.00 10.29 -19.21
C GLY A 448 -3.18 11.20 -18.28
N PHE A 449 -3.61 11.25 -17.01
CA PHE A 449 -3.01 12.13 -15.99
C PHE A 449 -1.48 11.97 -15.87
N SER A 450 -1.00 10.72 -15.89
CA SER A 450 0.41 10.39 -15.75
C SER A 450 1.20 10.55 -17.06
N LYS A 451 0.53 10.64 -18.23
CA LYS A 451 1.19 10.66 -19.55
C LYS A 451 2.13 9.47 -19.75
N SER A 452 1.59 8.27 -19.57
CA SER A 452 2.32 6.99 -19.56
C SER A 452 3.43 7.00 -18.50
N TYR A 453 3.09 7.23 -17.22
CA TYR A 453 4.05 7.30 -16.11
C TYR A 453 5.18 8.32 -16.30
N TRP A 454 4.87 9.48 -16.87
CA TRP A 454 5.84 10.51 -17.22
C TRP A 454 6.98 9.99 -18.11
N THR A 455 6.78 8.87 -18.81
CA THR A 455 7.69 8.42 -19.88
C THR A 455 7.40 9.15 -21.18
N SER A 456 6.16 9.60 -21.39
CA SER A 456 5.64 10.09 -22.67
C SER A 456 5.59 9.03 -23.77
N TYR A 457 5.68 7.75 -23.43
CA TYR A 457 5.43 6.68 -24.38
C TYR A 457 4.03 6.81 -24.97
N SER A 458 3.92 6.64 -26.29
CA SER A 458 2.66 6.72 -27.02
C SER A 458 2.64 5.65 -28.11
N ASN A 459 1.55 4.90 -28.19
CA ASN A 459 1.28 3.96 -29.28
C ASN A 459 -0.24 3.89 -29.48
N ASP A 460 -0.71 4.35 -30.63
CA ASP A 460 -2.14 4.50 -30.91
C ASP A 460 -2.93 3.19 -30.78
N GLU A 461 -2.32 2.05 -31.13
CA GLU A 461 -3.01 0.76 -30.99
C GLU A 461 -3.07 0.33 -29.53
N VAL A 462 -2.03 0.56 -28.73
CA VAL A 462 -2.06 0.30 -27.27
C VAL A 462 -3.13 1.16 -26.60
N THR A 463 -3.19 2.46 -26.92
CA THR A 463 -4.21 3.36 -26.36
C THR A 463 -5.62 2.91 -26.77
N LYS A 464 -5.81 2.51 -28.04
CA LYS A 464 -7.10 1.99 -28.52
C LYS A 464 -7.51 0.69 -27.84
N GLU A 465 -6.58 -0.26 -27.69
CA GLU A 465 -6.83 -1.53 -27.00
C GLU A 465 -7.16 -1.31 -25.52
N LEU A 466 -6.48 -0.37 -24.87
CA LEU A 466 -6.75 0.04 -23.49
C LEU A 466 -8.15 0.62 -23.33
N LYS A 467 -8.53 1.62 -24.15
CA LYS A 467 -9.87 2.21 -24.09
C LYS A 467 -10.97 1.19 -24.44
N GLN A 468 -10.68 0.23 -25.31
CA GLN A 468 -11.59 -0.89 -25.55
C GLN A 468 -11.68 -1.82 -24.33
N ALA A 469 -10.56 -2.13 -23.66
CA ALA A 469 -10.54 -2.99 -22.48
C ALA A 469 -11.29 -2.39 -21.29
N GLN A 470 -11.32 -1.06 -21.17
CA GLN A 470 -12.06 -0.32 -20.14
C GLN A 470 -13.58 -0.45 -20.26
N VAL A 471 -14.11 -0.71 -21.47
CA VAL A 471 -15.56 -0.84 -21.73
C VAL A 471 -15.99 -2.28 -22.02
N THR A 472 -15.03 -3.22 -22.09
CA THR A 472 -15.29 -4.63 -22.36
C THR A 472 -15.53 -5.38 -21.06
N PRO A 473 -16.67 -6.06 -20.87
CA PRO A 473 -16.93 -6.85 -19.66
C PRO A 473 -15.85 -7.90 -19.38
N ASP A 474 -15.75 -8.31 -18.11
CA ASP A 474 -14.78 -9.34 -17.70
C ASP A 474 -14.96 -10.65 -18.47
N GLY A 475 -13.84 -11.21 -18.93
CA GLY A 475 -13.83 -12.42 -19.72
C GLY A 475 -12.70 -12.51 -20.73
N SER A 476 -12.82 -13.45 -21.66
CA SER A 476 -11.76 -13.80 -22.61
C SER A 476 -11.43 -12.69 -23.62
N GLU A 477 -12.40 -11.85 -23.97
CA GLU A 477 -12.18 -10.71 -24.87
C GLU A 477 -11.30 -9.65 -24.20
N ARG A 478 -11.66 -9.24 -22.98
CA ARG A 478 -10.87 -8.30 -22.16
C ARG A 478 -9.46 -8.84 -21.87
N ALA A 479 -9.34 -10.11 -21.52
CA ALA A 479 -8.06 -10.79 -21.36
C ALA A 479 -7.20 -10.76 -22.64
N GLY A 480 -7.84 -10.91 -23.81
CA GLY A 480 -7.19 -10.82 -25.11
C GLY A 480 -6.62 -9.43 -25.39
N LEU A 481 -7.34 -8.36 -25.01
CA LEU A 481 -6.87 -6.97 -25.14
C LEU A 481 -5.65 -6.72 -24.24
N TYR A 482 -5.75 -7.01 -22.93
CA TYR A 482 -4.63 -6.82 -22.02
C TYR A 482 -3.39 -7.65 -22.39
N LYS A 483 -3.58 -8.84 -22.97
CA LYS A 483 -2.46 -9.64 -23.47
C LYS A 483 -1.73 -8.97 -24.63
N LYS A 484 -2.45 -8.36 -25.57
CA LYS A 484 -1.84 -7.63 -26.70
C LYS A 484 -1.11 -6.39 -26.22
N ILE A 485 -1.76 -5.60 -25.36
CA ILE A 485 -1.15 -4.41 -24.74
C ILE A 485 0.18 -4.78 -24.06
N GLN A 486 0.16 -5.78 -23.17
CA GLN A 486 1.37 -6.21 -22.46
C GLN A 486 2.46 -6.71 -23.41
N GLN A 487 2.12 -7.44 -24.48
CA GLN A 487 3.10 -7.90 -25.47
C GLN A 487 3.72 -6.73 -26.24
N THR A 488 2.92 -5.77 -26.70
CA THR A 488 3.43 -4.57 -27.39
C THR A 488 4.35 -3.77 -26.48
N LEU A 489 3.99 -3.59 -25.21
CA LEU A 489 4.83 -2.89 -24.23
C LEU A 489 6.14 -3.66 -23.95
N ALA A 490 6.09 -4.99 -23.88
CA ALA A 490 7.29 -5.83 -23.74
C ALA A 490 8.20 -5.76 -24.97
N ASP A 491 7.63 -5.61 -26.17
CA ASP A 491 8.37 -5.49 -27.42
C ASP A 491 8.94 -4.08 -27.63
N GLU A 492 8.22 -3.02 -27.25
CA GLU A 492 8.65 -1.62 -27.46
C GLU A 492 9.44 -1.04 -26.28
N VAL A 493 9.47 -1.74 -25.15
CA VAL A 493 10.32 -1.44 -23.98
C VAL A 493 10.26 0.04 -23.57
N PRO A 494 9.08 0.65 -23.31
CA PRO A 494 9.04 1.97 -22.67
C PRO A 494 9.61 1.94 -21.25
N TYR A 495 9.71 0.74 -20.68
CA TYR A 495 10.27 0.43 -19.39
C TYR A 495 10.87 -0.98 -19.36
N ILE A 496 11.66 -1.25 -18.33
CA ILE A 496 12.21 -2.59 -18.02
C ILE A 496 11.65 -3.01 -16.65
N PRO A 497 10.62 -3.89 -16.61
CA PRO A 497 10.16 -4.48 -15.36
C PRO A 497 11.30 -5.29 -14.74
N LEU A 498 11.50 -5.21 -13.42
CA LEU A 498 12.62 -5.87 -12.74
C LEU A 498 12.12 -7.02 -11.88
N TYR A 499 11.35 -6.72 -10.85
CA TYR A 499 10.87 -7.70 -9.88
C TYR A 499 9.57 -7.24 -9.22
N SER A 500 8.76 -8.22 -8.83
CA SER A 500 7.64 -8.04 -7.90
C SER A 500 8.07 -8.61 -6.54
N PRO A 501 8.08 -7.80 -5.47
CA PRO A 501 8.42 -8.29 -4.14
C PRO A 501 7.32 -9.21 -3.62
N ASP A 502 7.66 -10.11 -2.72
CA ASP A 502 6.65 -10.73 -1.87
C ASP A 502 6.22 -9.71 -0.81
N ILE A 503 4.92 -9.67 -0.49
CA ILE A 503 4.50 -8.99 0.74
C ILE A 503 4.86 -9.91 1.89
N VAL A 504 5.55 -9.38 2.89
CA VAL A 504 6.01 -10.17 4.03
C VAL A 504 5.65 -9.49 5.34
N LYS A 505 4.84 -10.16 6.15
CA LYS A 505 4.52 -9.78 7.53
C LYS A 505 5.06 -10.83 8.48
N ALA A 506 5.43 -10.46 9.71
CA ALA A 506 5.83 -11.44 10.71
C ALA A 506 5.00 -11.28 11.98
N VAL A 507 4.63 -12.41 12.59
CA VAL A 507 3.82 -12.46 13.82
C VAL A 507 4.36 -13.50 14.77
N ARG A 508 3.94 -13.44 16.03
CA ARG A 508 4.21 -14.52 17.00
C ARG A 508 3.41 -15.77 16.65
N LYS A 509 3.91 -16.96 16.98
CA LYS A 509 3.27 -18.24 16.62
C LYS A 509 1.91 -18.47 17.27
N ASN A 510 1.67 -17.87 18.43
CA ASN A 510 0.38 -17.89 19.13
C ASN A 510 -0.68 -17.00 18.44
N VAL A 511 -0.32 -16.27 17.39
CA VAL A 511 -1.25 -15.45 16.60
C VAL A 511 -1.80 -16.26 15.42
N SER A 512 -3.12 -16.27 15.29
CA SER A 512 -3.82 -16.85 14.14
C SER A 512 -4.83 -15.85 13.58
N GLY A 513 -5.28 -16.07 12.33
CA GLY A 513 -6.32 -15.25 11.70
C GLY A 513 -5.86 -13.89 11.19
N LEU A 514 -4.55 -13.65 11.09
CA LEU A 514 -4.02 -12.50 10.36
C LEU A 514 -4.15 -12.77 8.86
N GLU A 515 -4.87 -11.93 8.13
CA GLU A 515 -5.00 -12.03 6.68
C GLU A 515 -4.25 -10.87 6.03
N VAL A 516 -3.27 -11.21 5.20
CA VAL A 516 -2.46 -10.25 4.44
C VAL A 516 -3.04 -10.15 3.02
N LEU A 517 -3.40 -8.95 2.62
CA LEU A 517 -3.99 -8.66 1.32
C LEU A 517 -2.90 -8.27 0.31
N PRO A 518 -3.15 -8.47 -1.00
CA PRO A 518 -2.12 -8.26 -2.02
C PRO A 518 -1.76 -6.78 -2.28
N ASN A 519 -2.50 -5.85 -1.68
CA ASN A 519 -2.18 -4.42 -1.62
C ASN A 519 -1.34 -4.01 -0.39
N ASP A 520 -0.79 -4.99 0.34
CA ASP A 520 0.02 -4.85 1.57
C ASP A 520 -0.78 -4.53 2.85
N SER A 521 -2.09 -4.27 2.74
CA SER A 521 -2.95 -4.09 3.91
C SER A 521 -3.19 -5.41 4.65
N VAL A 522 -3.57 -5.30 5.92
CA VAL A 522 -3.79 -6.45 6.80
C VAL A 522 -5.17 -6.36 7.43
N ARG A 523 -5.91 -7.47 7.40
CA ARG A 523 -7.21 -7.62 8.08
C ARG A 523 -7.00 -8.27 9.44
N PHE A 524 -7.53 -7.62 10.48
CA PHE A 524 -7.37 -8.06 11.88
C PHE A 524 -8.67 -8.60 12.50
N GLN A 525 -9.80 -8.58 11.78
CA GLN A 525 -11.09 -8.98 12.34
C GLN A 525 -11.15 -10.46 12.75
N ASP A 526 -10.33 -11.31 12.14
CA ASP A 526 -10.23 -12.73 12.45
C ASP A 526 -9.08 -13.08 13.41
N VAL A 527 -8.30 -12.08 13.84
CA VAL A 527 -7.13 -12.29 14.69
C VAL A 527 -7.52 -12.86 16.05
N LYS A 528 -6.76 -13.86 16.49
CA LYS A 528 -6.84 -14.48 17.82
C LYS A 528 -5.44 -14.71 18.36
N ILE A 529 -5.29 -14.57 19.68
CA ILE A 529 -4.05 -14.83 20.42
C ILE A 529 -4.33 -16.02 21.35
N GLY A 530 -3.59 -17.14 21.20
CA GLY A 530 -3.88 -18.39 21.90
C GLY A 530 -2.71 -19.33 22.11
#